data_AF-A0A385SVH7-F1
#
_entry.id   AF-A0A385SVH7-F1
#
_cell.length_a   1.000
_cell.length_b   1.000
_cell.length_c   1.000
_cell.angle_alpha   90.00
_cell.angle_beta   90.00
_cell.angle_gamma   90.00
#
_symmetry.space_group_name_H-M   'P 1'
#
loop_
_entity.id
_entity.type
_entity.pdbx_description
1 polymer ?
#
loop_
_entity_poly.entity_id
_entity_poly.type
_entity_poly.pdbx_seq_one_letter_code
_entity_poly.pdbx_strand_id
1 'polypeptide(L)'
;MNEEIIYMLDRFPKHRKIILNAYNTNDEFKSLCQDFYFSARTIENYKNDMIKNLKGELEYQRVFADLEKEIVEYLNSDGSKRITP
;
A
#
# COMPACT_ATOMS: atom_id res chain seq x y z
N MET A 1 22.04 17.88 -1.62
CA MET A 1 20.80 18.67 -1.47
C MET A 1 19.77 17.73 -0.86
N ASN A 2 19.10 18.13 0.21
CA ASN A 2 18.23 17.23 0.97
C ASN A 2 17.04 16.73 0.14
N GLU A 3 16.60 15.50 0.36
CA GLU A 3 15.51 14.88 -0.43
C GLU A 3 14.19 15.64 -0.27
N GLU A 4 13.90 16.12 0.94
CA GLU A 4 12.72 16.90 1.21
C GLU A 4 12.67 18.18 0.38
N ILE A 5 13.79 18.90 0.21
CA ILE A 5 13.77 20.13 -0.58
C ILE A 5 13.64 19.84 -2.07
N ILE A 6 14.28 18.78 -2.58
CA ILE A 6 14.10 18.37 -3.99
C ILE A 6 12.63 18.06 -4.23
N TYR A 7 12.02 17.26 -3.35
CA TYR A 7 10.61 16.91 -3.42
C TYR A 7 9.70 18.15 -3.42
N MET A 8 9.96 19.13 -2.54
CA MET A 8 9.20 20.38 -2.50
C MET A 8 9.36 21.20 -3.78
N LEU A 9 10.57 21.28 -4.34
CA LEU A 9 10.83 22.04 -5.57
C LEU A 9 10.21 21.41 -6.81
N ASP A 10 10.05 20.09 -6.83
CA ASP A 10 9.38 19.35 -7.90
C ASP A 10 7.85 19.43 -7.75
N ARG A 11 7.36 19.39 -6.51
CA ARG A 11 5.92 19.50 -6.20
C ARG A 11 5.37 20.92 -6.40
N PHE A 12 6.19 21.93 -6.11
CA PHE A 12 5.79 23.34 -6.15
C PHE A 12 6.73 24.17 -7.05
N PRO A 13 6.81 23.86 -8.36
CA PRO A 13 7.80 24.43 -9.27
C PRO A 13 7.65 25.96 -9.44
N LYS A 14 6.44 26.49 -9.28
CA LYS A 14 6.18 27.94 -9.35
C LYS A 14 6.75 28.72 -8.17
N HIS A 15 7.06 28.04 -7.06
CA HIS A 15 7.50 28.66 -5.81
C HIS A 15 8.98 28.40 -5.50
N ARG A 16 9.76 27.86 -6.44
CA ARG A 16 11.16 27.42 -6.20
C ARG A 16 12.03 28.48 -5.52
N LYS A 17 11.99 29.73 -5.97
CA LYS A 17 12.80 30.82 -5.37
C LYS A 17 12.45 31.05 -3.90
N ILE A 18 11.15 31.08 -3.58
CA ILE A 18 10.67 31.32 -2.21
C ILE A 18 10.99 30.12 -1.33
N ILE A 19 10.79 28.89 -1.82
CA ILE A 19 11.10 27.65 -1.10
C ILE A 19 12.59 27.57 -0.77
N LEU A 20 13.48 27.82 -1.75
CA LEU A 20 14.92 27.82 -1.52
C LEU A 20 15.33 28.86 -0.48
N ASN A 21 14.77 30.07 -0.55
CA ASN A 21 15.06 31.11 0.43
C ASN A 21 14.60 30.68 1.84
N ALA A 22 13.32 30.33 1.99
CA ALA A 22 12.74 29.95 3.26
C ALA A 22 13.41 28.73 3.89
N TYR A 23 13.76 27.72 3.09
CA TYR A 23 14.43 26.52 3.59
C TYR A 23 15.83 26.80 4.15
N ASN A 24 16.53 27.79 3.60
CA ASN A 24 17.87 28.17 4.07
C ASN A 24 17.85 29.14 5.26
N THR A 25 16.75 29.85 5.48
CA THR A 25 16.68 30.94 6.47
C THR A 25 15.69 30.70 7.61
N ASN A 26 14.85 29.66 7.54
CA ASN A 26 13.80 29.40 8.51
C ASN A 26 13.75 27.90 8.87
N ASP A 27 14.19 27.57 10.09
CA ASP A 27 14.21 26.21 10.61
C ASP A 27 12.81 25.60 10.80
N GLU A 28 11.80 26.41 11.14
CA GLU A 28 10.41 25.96 11.23
C GLU A 28 9.89 25.54 9.85
N PHE A 29 10.19 26.31 8.81
CA PHE A 29 9.85 25.94 7.44
C PHE A 29 10.60 24.68 6.98
N LYS A 30 11.84 24.50 7.43
CA LYS A 30 12.61 23.28 7.18
C LYS A 30 11.95 22.05 7.82
N SER A 31 11.52 22.16 9.08
CA SER A 31 10.74 21.13 9.77
C SER A 31 9.45 20.82 9.02
N LEU A 32 8.73 21.86 8.57
CA LEU A 32 7.51 21.70 7.79
C LEU A 32 7.75 20.93 6.47
N CYS A 33 8.84 21.21 5.76
CA CYS A 33 9.20 20.48 4.55
C CYS A 33 9.49 18.99 4.85
N GLN A 34 10.11 18.69 5.99
CA GLN A 34 10.38 17.33 6.43
C GLN A 34 9.06 16.60 6.75
N ASP A 35 8.20 17.21 7.57
CA ASP A 35 6.89 16.63 7.92
C ASP A 35 6.03 16.39 6.69
N PHE A 36 6.01 17.35 5.75
CA PHE A 36 5.30 17.21 4.49
C PHE A 36 5.85 16.03 3.68
N TYR A 37 7.17 15.95 3.52
CA TYR A 37 7.84 14.87 2.79
C TYR A 37 7.52 13.50 3.39
N PHE A 38 7.66 13.35 4.71
CA PHE A 38 7.37 12.10 5.39
C PHE A 38 5.90 11.70 5.30
N SER A 39 4.97 12.66 5.42
CA SER A 39 3.55 12.37 5.24
C SER A 39 3.25 11.84 3.83
N ALA A 40 3.86 12.44 2.81
CA ALA A 40 3.66 12.03 1.42
C ALA A 40 4.20 10.62 1.15
N ARG A 41 5.40 10.30 1.66
CA ARG A 41 5.99 8.97 1.56
C ARG A 41 5.21 7.92 2.34
N THR A 42 4.71 8.28 3.52
CA THR A 42 3.86 7.39 4.32
C THR A 42 2.58 7.04 3.56
N ILE A 43 1.92 8.02 2.94
CA ILE A 43 0.73 7.78 2.11
C ILE A 43 1.04 6.89 0.91
N GLU A 44 2.17 7.12 0.23
CA GLU A 44 2.60 6.29 -0.91
C GLU A 44 2.84 4.84 -0.49
N ASN A 45 3.56 4.62 0.62
CA ASN A 45 3.80 3.29 1.16
C ASN A 45 2.50 2.59 1.56
N TYR A 46 1.58 3.29 2.22
CA TYR A 46 0.30 2.72 2.62
C TYR A 46 -0.53 2.27 1.42
N LYS A 47 -0.54 3.07 0.34
CA LYS A 47 -1.21 2.68 -0.92
C LYS A 47 -0.59 1.42 -1.53
N ASN A 48 0.75 1.33 -1.53
CA ASN A 48 1.44 0.16 -2.05
C ASN A 48 1.13 -1.10 -1.22
N ASP A 49 1.06 -0.97 0.10
CA ASP A 49 0.72 -2.09 0.98
C ASP A 49 -0.75 -2.50 0.85
N MET A 50 -1.67 -1.56 0.65
CA MET A 50 -3.06 -1.87 0.29
C MET A 50 -3.14 -2.69 -0.99
N ILE A 51 -2.37 -2.34 -2.03
CA ILE A 51 -2.34 -3.09 -3.29
C ILE A 51 -1.82 -4.53 -3.07
N LYS A 52 -0.78 -4.70 -2.25
CA LYS A 52 -0.28 -6.04 -1.90
C LYS A 52 -1.31 -6.84 -1.13
N ASN A 53 -2.00 -6.22 -0.17
CA ASN A 53 -3.04 -6.88 0.62
C ASN A 53 -4.22 -7.31 -0.25
N LEU A 54 -4.64 -6.47 -1.21
CA LEU A 54 -5.68 -6.82 -2.17
C LEU A 54 -5.28 -8.04 -3.01
N LYS A 55 -4.02 -8.13 -3.43
CA LYS A 55 -3.52 -9.31 -4.14
C LYS A 55 -3.64 -10.57 -3.27
N GLY A 56 -3.24 -10.48 -2.00
CA GLY A 56 -3.39 -11.58 -1.05
C GLY A 56 -4.85 -11.98 -0.84
N GLU A 57 -5.75 -11.01 -0.72
CA GLU A 57 -7.19 -11.27 -0.59
C GLU A 57 -7.74 -12.04 -1.79
N LEU A 58 -7.39 -11.64 -3.01
CA LEU A 58 -7.81 -12.32 -4.24
C LEU A 58 -7.27 -13.77 -4.32
N GLU A 59 -6.02 -13.99 -3.88
CA GLU A 59 -5.44 -15.34 -3.79
C GLU A 59 -6.22 -16.22 -2.80
N TYR A 60 -6.55 -15.69 -1.61
CA TYR A 60 -7.36 -16.43 -0.63
C TYR A 60 -8.79 -16.67 -1.10
N GLN A 61 -9.43 -15.71 -1.77
CA GLN A 61 -10.76 -15.89 -2.36
C GLN A 61 -10.77 -17.03 -3.39
N ARG A 62 -9.72 -17.12 -4.22
CA ARG A 62 -9.58 -18.22 -5.18
C ARG A 62 -9.41 -19.56 -4.47
N VAL A 63 -8.50 -19.66 -3.50
CA VAL A 63 -8.30 -20.88 -2.72
C VAL A 63 -9.59 -21.29 -2.01
N PHE A 64 -10.32 -20.34 -1.44
CA PHE A 64 -11.61 -20.59 -0.80
C PHE A 64 -12.62 -21.21 -1.77
N ALA A 65 -12.76 -20.63 -2.97
CA ALA A 65 -13.69 -21.15 -3.99
C ALA A 65 -13.28 -22.55 -4.48
N ASP A 66 -11.98 -22.81 -4.64
CA ASP A 66 -11.47 -24.14 -5.02
C ASP A 66 -11.77 -25.17 -3.93
N LEU A 67 -11.56 -24.82 -2.65
CA LEU A 67 -11.89 -25.69 -1.51
C LEU A 67 -13.40 -25.94 -1.39
N GLU A 68 -14.23 -24.91 -1.57
CA GLU A 68 -15.68 -25.05 -1.54
C GLU A 68 -16.15 -26.02 -2.64
N LYS A 69 -15.58 -25.90 -3.83
CA LYS A 69 -15.83 -26.83 -4.93
C LYS A 69 -15.42 -28.26 -4.57
N GLU A 70 -14.22 -28.47 -4.03
CA GLU A 70 -13.74 -29.79 -3.60
C GLU A 70 -14.66 -30.42 -2.54
N ILE A 71 -15.14 -29.62 -1.57
CA ILE A 71 -16.08 -30.07 -0.55
C ILE A 71 -17.41 -30.49 -1.19
N VAL A 72 -17.96 -29.68 -2.10
CA VAL A 72 -19.21 -30.00 -2.80
C VAL A 72 -19.04 -31.25 -3.67
N GLU A 73 -17.92 -31.40 -4.37
CA GLU A 73 -17.58 -32.60 -5.14
C GLU A 73 -17.51 -33.82 -4.23
N TYR A 74 -16.82 -33.73 -3.08
CA TYR A 74 -16.77 -34.81 -2.10
C TYR A 74 -18.17 -35.23 -1.61
N LEU A 75 -19.00 -34.26 -1.23
CA LEU A 75 -20.37 -34.50 -0.75
C LEU A 75 -21.26 -35.14 -1.83
N ASN A 76 -21.13 -34.70 -3.08
CA ASN A 76 -21.90 -35.21 -4.22
C ASN A 76 -21.36 -36.52 -4.79
N SER A 77 -20.07 -36.83 -4.56
CA SER A 77 -19.41 -38.07 -4.97
C SER A 77 -19.74 -39.27 -4.07
N ASP A 78 -20.67 -39.07 -3.13
CA ASP A 78 -21.24 -40.09 -2.26
C ASP A 78 -20.23 -40.62 -1.22
N GLY A 79 -20.45 -40.27 0.05
CA GLY A 79 -20.03 -41.07 1.20
C GLY A 79 -20.65 -42.49 1.23
N SER A 80 -20.97 -43.07 0.07
CA SER A 80 -21.76 -44.29 -0.14
C SER A 80 -20.90 -45.54 -0.36
N LYS A 81 -19.56 -45.42 -0.37
CA LYS A 81 -18.66 -46.58 -0.40
C LYS A 81 -17.43 -46.35 0.47
N ARG A 82 -17.55 -46.46 1.80
CA ARG A 82 -16.50 -46.91 2.75
C ARG A 82 -16.85 -46.62 4.22
N ILE A 83 -18.06 -46.99 4.66
CA ILE A 83 -18.25 -47.41 6.05
C ILE A 83 -19.21 -48.61 6.03
N THR A 84 -18.72 -49.74 5.50
CA THR A 84 -19.29 -51.04 5.86
C THR A 84 -18.52 -51.55 7.07
N PRO A 85 -19.22 -52.04 8.12
CA PRO A 85 -18.62 -52.46 9.39
C PRO A 85 -17.65 -53.63 9.25
#